data_AF-A0A3D3G313-F1
#
_entry.id   AF-A0A3D3G313-F1
#
_cell.length_a   1.000
_cell.length_b   1.000
_cell.length_c   1.000
_cell.angle_alpha   90.00
_cell.angle_beta   90.00
_cell.angle_gamma   90.00
#
_symmetry.space_group_name_H-M   'P 1'
#
loop_
_entity.id
_entity.type
_entity.pdbx_description
1 polymer ?
#
loop_
_entity_poly.entity_id
_entity_poly.type
_entity_poly.pdbx_seq_one_letter_code
_entity_poly.pdbx_strand_id
1 'polypeptide(L)' 'MTGCIWSTQLVIPENLKTECPDLLELKSGQAKEIIQVMIDDRRKYVDCRNRHKAIVSIVEKSSQ' A
#
# COMPACT_ATOMS: atom_id res chain seq x y z
N MET A 1 -28.07 -24.77 -20.02
CA MET A 1 -27.84 -24.37 -18.61
C MET A 1 -26.99 -23.11 -18.62
N THR A 2 -27.63 -21.93 -18.69
CA THR A 2 -26.95 -20.64 -18.57
C THR A 2 -26.88 -20.28 -17.09
N GLY A 3 -25.83 -20.72 -16.42
CA GLY A 3 -25.52 -20.27 -15.07
C GLY A 3 -25.02 -18.83 -15.13
N CYS A 4 -25.72 -17.91 -14.48
CA CYS A 4 -25.23 -16.55 -14.27
C CYS A 4 -23.86 -16.62 -13.55
N ILE A 5 -22.81 -16.13 -14.21
CA ILE A 5 -21.54 -15.84 -13.54
C ILE A 5 -21.81 -14.64 -12.65
N TRP A 6 -22.02 -14.88 -11.36
CA TRP A 6 -22.09 -13.79 -10.39
C TRP A 6 -20.69 -13.19 -10.28
N SER A 7 -20.48 -12.03 -10.90
CA SER A 7 -19.31 -11.21 -10.59
C SER A 7 -19.51 -10.63 -9.20
N THR A 8 -18.81 -11.17 -8.21
CA THR A 8 -18.75 -10.55 -6.88
C THR A 8 -18.03 -9.22 -7.05
N GLN A 9 -18.73 -8.11 -6.82
CA GLN A 9 -18.11 -6.79 -6.91
C GLN A 9 -17.04 -6.67 -5.82
N LEU A 10 -15.77 -6.53 -6.22
CA LEU A 10 -14.67 -6.36 -5.30
C LEU A 10 -14.79 -5.01 -4.58
N VAL A 11 -15.12 -5.03 -3.29
CA VAL A 11 -15.21 -3.81 -2.49
C VAL A 11 -13.90 -3.61 -1.73
N ILE A 12 -13.06 -2.69 -2.22
CA ILE A 12 -11.83 -2.29 -1.54
C ILE A 12 -12.16 -1.22 -0.49
N PRO A 13 -11.80 -1.42 0.79
CA PRO A 13 -11.92 -0.40 1.84
C PRO A 13 -11.16 0.91 1.53
N GLU A 14 -11.72 2.06 1.88
CA GLU A 14 -11.14 3.39 1.59
C GLU A 14 -9.72 3.57 2.13
N ASN A 15 -9.43 3.05 3.32
CA ASN A 15 -8.09 3.14 3.94
C ASN A 15 -7.00 2.41 3.15
N LEU A 16 -7.39 1.49 2.27
CA LEU A 16 -6.47 0.77 1.38
C LEU A 16 -6.34 1.45 0.01
N LYS A 17 -7.28 2.30 -0.37
CA LYS A 17 -7.20 3.10 -1.61
C LYS A 17 -6.28 4.31 -1.47
N THR A 18 -5.99 4.71 -0.23
CA THR A 18 -5.06 5.80 0.05
C THR A 18 -3.69 5.49 -0.56
N GLU A 19 -3.19 6.41 -1.39
CA GLU A 19 -1.87 6.31 -1.99
C GLU A 19 -0.77 6.22 -0.94
N CYS A 20 0.37 5.65 -1.33
CA CYS A 20 1.52 5.59 -0.44
C CYS A 20 2.08 7.00 -0.23
N PRO A 21 2.44 7.36 1.02
CA PRO A 21 2.85 8.72 1.34
C PRO A 21 4.15 9.09 0.62
N ASP A 22 4.26 10.36 0.21
CA ASP A 22 5.49 10.91 -0.37
C ASP A 22 6.66 10.72 0.59
N LEU A 23 7.82 10.37 0.03
CA LEU A 23 9.05 10.21 0.79
C LEU A 23 9.68 11.57 1.10
N LEU A 24 10.41 11.67 2.21
CA LEU A 24 11.19 12.87 2.47
C LEU A 24 12.30 13.00 1.43
N GLU A 25 12.40 14.16 0.80
CA GLU A 25 13.51 14.46 -0.08
C GLU A 25 14.76 14.80 0.72
N LEU A 26 15.89 14.28 0.26
CA LEU A 26 17.20 14.65 0.79
C LEU A 26 17.61 16.00 0.21
N LYS A 27 17.56 17.07 1.01
CA LYS A 27 17.90 18.44 0.59
C LYS A 27 19.39 18.74 0.72
N SER A 28 20.09 18.02 1.60
CA SER A 28 21.54 18.11 1.75
C SER A 28 22.20 16.76 2.07
N GLY A 29 23.52 16.68 1.89
CA GLY A 29 24.32 15.50 2.27
C GLY A 29 24.67 15.43 3.75
N GLN A 30 24.01 16.20 4.62
CA GLN A 30 24.31 16.18 6.06
C GLN A 30 23.90 14.85 6.68
N ALA A 31 24.80 14.22 7.44
CA ALA A 31 24.56 12.90 8.05
C ALA A 31 23.28 12.84 8.88
N LYS A 32 22.95 13.91 9.61
CA LYS A 32 21.70 14.00 10.39
C LYS A 32 20.46 13.93 9.51
N GLU A 33 20.47 14.63 8.39
CA GLU A 33 19.35 14.65 7.45
C GLU A 33 19.18 13.30 6.76
N ILE A 34 20.29 12.68 6.33
CA ILE A 34 20.28 11.33 5.75
C ILE A 34 19.62 10.33 6.71
N ILE A 35 19.98 10.37 8.00
CA ILE A 35 19.39 9.50 9.00
C ILE A 35 17.88 9.76 9.14
N GLN A 36 17.45 11.02 9.13
CA GLN A 36 16.03 11.38 9.21
C GLN A 36 15.24 10.85 8.01
N VAL A 37 15.76 11.04 6.80
CA VAL A 37 15.14 10.52 5.57
C VAL A 37 15.06 8.99 5.62
N MET A 38 16.14 8.29 5.99
CA MET A 38 16.11 6.83 6.07
C MET A 38 15.11 6.29 7.11
N ILE A 39 14.95 6.97 8.26
CA ILE A 39 13.96 6.58 9.27
C ILE A 39 12.54 6.78 8.73
N ASP A 40 12.29 7.91 8.08
CA ASP A 40 11.00 8.24 7.50
C ASP A 40 10.62 7.28 6.37
N ASP A 41 11.53 7.06 5.42
CA ASP A 41 11.39 6.08 4.33
C ASP A 41 11.06 4.71 4.87
N ARG A 42 11.78 4.26 5.91
CA ARG A 42 11.54 2.96 6.53
C ARG A 42 10.13 2.86 7.11
N ARG A 43 9.65 3.90 7.80
CA ARG A 43 8.30 3.91 8.40
C ARG A 43 7.23 3.91 7.32
N LYS A 44 7.35 4.80 6.32
CA LYS A 44 6.41 4.93 5.20
C LYS A 44 6.36 3.66 4.35
N TYR A 45 7.51 3.05 4.07
CA TYR A 45 7.60 1.78 3.36
C TYR A 45 6.85 0.65 4.07
N VAL A 46 7.02 0.51 5.40
CA VAL A 46 6.34 -0.55 6.17
C VAL A 46 4.82 -0.39 6.12
N ASP A 47 4.32 0.83 6.26
CA ASP A 47 2.88 1.11 6.18
C ASP A 47 2.31 0.82 4.78
N CYS A 48 2.94 1.36 3.74
CA CYS A 48 2.59 1.10 2.33
C CYS A 48 2.58 -0.41 2.02
N ARG A 49 3.60 -1.14 2.48
CA ARG A 49 3.71 -2.60 2.29
C ARG A 49 2.59 -3.37 2.98
N ASN A 50 2.16 -2.95 4.17
CA ASN A 50 1.07 -3.59 4.88
C ASN A 50 -0.28 -3.39 4.17
N ARG A 51 -0.54 -2.18 3.68
CA ARG A 51 -1.73 -1.89 2.86
C ARG A 51 -1.73 -2.72 1.58
N HIS A 52 -0.60 -2.78 0.87
CA HIS A 52 -0.47 -3.59 -0.34
C HIS A 52 -0.77 -5.08 -0.07
N LYS A 53 -0.23 -5.66 1.00
CA LYS A 53 -0.54 -7.04 1.39
C LYS A 53 -2.03 -7.26 1.65
N ALA A 54 -2.70 -6.31 2.30
CA ALA A 54 -4.14 -6.39 2.54
C ALA A 54 -4.94 -6.36 1.24
N ILE A 55 -4.58 -5.49 0.29
CA ILE A 55 -5.22 -5.43 -1.03
C ILE A 55 -5.06 -6.75 -1.78
N VAL A 56 -3.83 -7.28 -1.87
CA VAL A 56 -3.56 -8.57 -2.53
C VAL A 56 -4.40 -9.68 -1.90
N SER A 57 -4.48 -9.74 -0.57
CA SER A 57 -5.29 -10.75 0.12
C SER A 57 -6.79 -10.63 -0.20
N ILE A 58 -7.33 -9.43 -0.34
CA ILE A 58 -8.73 -9.20 -0.72
C ILE A 58 -8.98 -9.69 -2.16
N VAL A 59 -8.07 -9.36 -3.08
CA VAL A 59 -8.17 -9.77 -4.49
C VAL A 59 -8.06 -11.29 -4.67
N GLU A 60 -7.11 -11.93 -3.98
CA GLU A 60 -6.95 -13.39 -4.01
C GLU A 60 -8.18 -14.11 -3.43
N LYS A 61 -8.68 -13.67 -2.28
CA LYS A 61 -9.91 -14.23 -1.67
C LYS A 61 -11.15 -14.06 -2.54
N SER A 62 -11.23 -12.99 -3.32
CA SER A 62 -12.34 -12.76 -4.26
C SER A 62 -12.26 -13.63 -5.51
N SER A 63 -11.10 -14.21 -5.80
CA SER A 63 -10.87 -15.04 -7.00
C SER A 63 -11.09 -16.54 -6.73
N GLN A 64 -11.44 -16.90 -5.50
CA GLN A 64 -11.57 -18.26 -4.99
C GLN A 64 -13.04 -18.58 -4.65
#